data_AF-A0A939EAN6-F1
#
_entry.id   AF-A0A939EAN6-F1
#
_cell.length_a   1.000
_cell.length_b   1.000
_cell.length_c   1.000
_cell.angle_alpha   90.00
_cell.angle_beta   90.00
_cell.angle_gamma   90.00
#
_symmetry.space_group_name_H-M   'P 1'
#
loop_
_entity.id
_entity.type
_entity.pdbx_description
1 polymer ?
#
loop_
_entity_poly.entity_id
_entity_poly.type
_entity_poly.pdbx_seq_one_letter_code
_entity_poly.pdbx_strand_id
1 'polypeptide(L)'
;MASVFAKRGYKGPYVEQAQKKLNSLPPHAGLDPDGNFGARTEGAVMAFQSSKGLMADGVIGAFTDAVLFGKPFEKLKRRPPAVSQNNGKTCWAAATASWLQTRVDRKNYSMAQIIEGMQEEKAADGEGGLRIPSGQQVWELLLGLRPVKQSPGKFYAESALARLNMCGPLMVGYKPASGHVGHVEVMWGTTIHREGPAIVTMDPLGTHSSYKVIRIEEIHGMTGKITTWFPTTPLIL
;
A
#
# COMPACT_ATOMS: atom_id res chain seq x y z
N MET A 1 -14.12 -10.81 -0.20
CA MET A 1 -14.11 -10.09 -1.49
C MET A 1 -14.23 -8.60 -1.23
N ALA A 2 -13.55 -7.73 -1.98
CA ALA A 2 -13.82 -6.30 -1.92
C ALA A 2 -15.19 -6.02 -2.56
N SER A 3 -16.05 -5.25 -1.90
CA SER A 3 -17.38 -4.93 -2.42
C SER A 3 -17.27 -4.04 -3.67
N VAL A 4 -17.89 -4.47 -4.77
CA VAL A 4 -18.07 -3.69 -6.00
C VAL A 4 -19.45 -3.06 -5.96
N PHE A 5 -19.52 -1.73 -5.96
CA PHE A 5 -20.77 -0.98 -5.90
C PHE A 5 -21.33 -0.69 -7.29
N ALA A 6 -20.46 -0.36 -8.25
CA ALA A 6 -20.85 -0.23 -9.65
C ALA A 6 -19.71 -0.52 -10.62
N LYS A 7 -20.08 -1.05 -11.79
CA LYS A 7 -19.21 -1.28 -12.95
C LYS A 7 -20.06 -1.32 -14.21
N ARG A 8 -19.42 -1.36 -15.38
CA ARG A 8 -20.13 -1.46 -16.67
C ARG A 8 -21.20 -2.54 -16.69
N GLY A 9 -22.38 -2.17 -17.19
CA GLY A 9 -23.57 -3.03 -17.26
C GLY A 9 -24.47 -2.97 -16.02
N TYR A 10 -24.02 -2.37 -14.92
CA TYR A 10 -24.88 -2.16 -13.74
C TYR A 10 -25.91 -1.06 -14.04
N LYS A 11 -27.06 -1.14 -13.37
CA LYS A 11 -28.14 -0.17 -13.51
C LYS A 11 -28.77 0.17 -12.16
N GLY A 12 -29.41 1.33 -12.07
CA GLY A 12 -30.28 1.72 -10.98
C GLY A 12 -29.83 2.98 -10.21
N PRO A 13 -30.51 3.29 -9.10
CA PRO A 13 -30.36 4.58 -8.40
C PRO A 13 -28.94 4.88 -7.91
N TYR A 14 -28.13 3.88 -7.58
CA TYR A 14 -26.73 4.10 -7.19
C TYR A 14 -25.88 4.61 -8.36
N VAL A 15 -26.08 4.05 -9.56
CA VAL A 15 -25.38 4.47 -10.77
C VAL A 15 -25.74 5.91 -11.11
N GLU A 16 -27.02 6.26 -11.04
CA GLU A 16 -27.51 7.62 -11.25
C GLU A 16 -26.83 8.61 -10.28
N GLN A 17 -26.76 8.26 -9.00
CA GLN A 17 -26.08 9.07 -7.98
C GLN A 17 -24.59 9.23 -8.29
N ALA A 18 -23.91 8.15 -8.70
CA ALA A 18 -22.51 8.21 -9.08
C ALA A 18 -22.29 9.12 -10.30
N GLN A 19 -23.14 9.02 -11.33
CA GLN A 19 -23.11 9.90 -12.51
C GLN A 19 -23.29 11.37 -12.12
N LYS A 20 -24.28 11.70 -11.27
CA LYS A 20 -24.46 13.06 -10.73
C LYS A 20 -23.22 13.56 -9.99
N LYS A 21 -22.61 12.69 -9.17
CA LYS A 21 -21.43 13.04 -8.39
C LYS A 21 -20.21 13.30 -9.29
N LEU A 22 -19.98 12.45 -10.29
CA LEU A 22 -18.93 12.64 -11.31
C LEU A 22 -19.10 13.93 -12.11
N ASN A 23 -20.34 14.37 -12.35
CA ASN A 23 -20.58 15.68 -12.99
C ASN A 23 -20.21 16.86 -12.07
N SER A 24 -20.43 16.72 -10.76
CA SER A 24 -20.16 17.76 -9.76
C SER A 24 -18.69 17.91 -9.35
N LEU A 25 -17.84 16.94 -9.68
CA LEU A 25 -16.44 16.90 -9.27
C LEU A 25 -15.50 17.02 -10.48
N PRO A 26 -14.30 17.59 -10.31
CA PRO A 26 -13.27 17.53 -11.33
C PRO A 26 -12.74 16.10 -11.57
N PRO A 27 -12.53 15.67 -12.83
CA PRO A 27 -12.90 16.36 -14.06
C PRO A 27 -14.40 16.24 -14.33
N HIS A 28 -15.07 17.36 -14.59
CA HIS A 28 -16.52 17.39 -14.83
C HIS A 28 -16.92 16.46 -15.98
N ALA A 29 -17.66 15.40 -15.66
CA ALA A 29 -17.87 14.30 -16.59
C ALA A 29 -18.91 14.54 -17.70
N GLY A 30 -19.83 15.50 -17.53
CA GLY A 30 -20.86 15.83 -18.53
C GLY A 30 -21.80 14.66 -18.89
N LEU A 31 -22.05 13.75 -17.96
CA LEU A 31 -22.90 12.58 -18.13
C LEU A 31 -24.37 12.93 -18.04
N ASP A 32 -25.21 12.17 -18.75
CA ASP A 32 -26.64 12.08 -18.44
C ASP A 32 -26.83 11.10 -17.27
N PRO A 33 -27.41 11.51 -16.12
CA PRO A 33 -27.64 10.62 -14.99
C PRO A 33 -28.85 9.71 -15.21
N ASP A 34 -28.74 8.78 -16.16
CA ASP A 34 -29.80 7.86 -16.58
C ASP A 34 -29.86 6.58 -15.74
N GLY A 35 -28.94 6.42 -14.79
CA GLY A 35 -28.83 5.22 -13.98
C GLY A 35 -28.29 4.00 -14.73
N ASN A 36 -27.75 4.15 -15.95
CA ASN A 36 -27.12 3.07 -16.70
C ASN A 36 -25.60 3.24 -16.74
N PHE A 37 -24.87 2.24 -16.24
CA PHE A 37 -23.42 2.29 -16.24
C PHE A 37 -22.89 1.84 -17.60
N GLY A 38 -22.97 2.74 -18.59
CA GLY A 38 -22.46 2.55 -19.94
C GLY A 38 -20.99 2.93 -20.09
N ALA A 39 -20.49 2.88 -21.33
CA ALA A 39 -19.09 3.19 -21.65
C ALA A 39 -18.69 4.63 -21.28
N ARG A 40 -19.62 5.60 -21.37
CA ARG A 40 -19.35 6.99 -20.95
C ARG A 40 -19.14 7.09 -19.45
N THR A 41 -19.97 6.41 -18.65
CA THR A 41 -19.83 6.38 -17.19
C THR A 41 -18.54 5.67 -16.77
N GLU A 42 -18.20 4.55 -17.43
CA GLU A 42 -16.91 3.86 -17.22
C GLU A 42 -15.72 4.78 -17.48
N GLY A 43 -15.69 5.47 -18.63
CA GLY A 43 -14.65 6.44 -18.95
C GLY A 43 -14.56 7.59 -17.93
N ALA A 44 -15.70 8.09 -17.45
CA ALA A 44 -15.75 9.12 -16.42
C ALA A 44 -15.19 8.63 -15.07
N VAL A 45 -15.51 7.40 -14.68
CA VAL A 45 -14.93 6.78 -13.47
C VAL A 45 -13.42 6.62 -13.61
N MET A 46 -12.93 6.15 -14.75
CA MET A 46 -11.47 6.05 -15.01
C MET A 46 -10.78 7.42 -14.94
N ALA A 47 -11.40 8.46 -15.49
CA ALA A 47 -10.88 9.83 -15.44
C ALA A 47 -10.83 10.38 -14.01
N PHE A 48 -11.90 10.16 -13.24
CA PHE A 48 -11.94 10.52 -11.82
C PHE A 48 -10.91 9.74 -10.98
N GLN A 49 -10.79 8.43 -11.20
CA GLN A 49 -9.79 7.60 -10.52
C GLN A 49 -8.37 8.11 -10.82
N SER A 50 -8.09 8.42 -12.09
CA SER A 50 -6.80 8.99 -12.51
C SER A 50 -6.52 10.33 -11.83
N SER A 51 -7.52 11.22 -11.74
CA SER A 51 -7.36 12.54 -11.11
C SER A 51 -7.15 12.47 -9.59
N LYS A 52 -7.50 11.34 -8.96
CA LYS A 52 -7.36 11.10 -7.52
C LYS A 52 -6.21 10.15 -7.16
N GLY A 53 -5.37 9.75 -8.12
CA GLY A 53 -4.27 8.81 -7.89
C GLY A 53 -4.72 7.38 -7.57
N LEU A 54 -5.96 7.04 -7.94
CA LEU A 54 -6.55 5.72 -7.80
C LEU A 54 -6.23 4.84 -9.02
N MET A 55 -6.46 3.55 -8.91
CA MET A 55 -6.37 2.66 -10.07
C MET A 55 -7.50 2.97 -11.05
N ALA A 56 -7.18 3.43 -12.25
CA ALA A 56 -8.16 3.78 -13.28
C ALA A 56 -8.72 2.54 -14.00
N ASP A 57 -9.50 1.73 -13.29
CA ASP A 57 -10.09 0.47 -13.78
C ASP A 57 -11.57 0.59 -14.16
N GLY A 58 -12.19 1.75 -13.94
CA GLY A 58 -13.60 2.00 -14.27
C GLY A 58 -14.58 1.36 -13.30
N VAL A 59 -14.12 0.82 -12.17
CA VAL A 59 -14.93 0.13 -11.17
C VAL A 59 -15.06 0.98 -9.91
N ILE A 60 -16.30 1.21 -9.46
CA ILE A 60 -16.57 1.87 -8.18
C ILE A 60 -16.58 0.81 -7.08
N GLY A 61 -15.40 0.58 -6.46
CA GLY A 61 -15.25 -0.22 -5.25
C GLY A 61 -15.39 0.62 -3.97
N ALA A 62 -15.25 0.00 -2.79
CA ALA A 62 -15.41 0.68 -1.49
C ALA A 62 -14.54 1.94 -1.31
N PHE A 63 -13.32 1.89 -1.83
CA PHE A 63 -12.38 2.99 -1.71
C PHE A 63 -12.69 4.12 -2.70
N THR A 64 -12.94 3.79 -3.96
CA THR A 64 -13.40 4.76 -4.98
C THR A 64 -14.71 5.41 -4.56
N ASP A 65 -15.67 4.66 -4.00
CA ASP A 65 -16.92 5.18 -3.43
C ASP A 65 -16.64 6.20 -2.32
N ALA A 66 -15.73 5.87 -1.39
CA ALA A 66 -15.42 6.76 -0.30
C ALA A 66 -14.80 8.09 -0.79
N VAL A 67 -13.88 8.04 -1.75
CA VAL A 67 -13.31 9.26 -2.35
C VAL A 67 -14.36 10.03 -3.16
N LEU A 68 -15.19 9.33 -3.94
CA LEU A 68 -16.22 9.94 -4.79
C LEU A 68 -17.28 10.69 -3.98
N PHE A 69 -17.69 10.13 -2.85
CA PHE A 69 -18.74 10.71 -2.01
C PHE A 69 -18.20 11.49 -0.79
N GLY A 70 -16.87 11.62 -0.64
CA GLY A 70 -16.25 12.30 0.51
C GLY A 70 -16.58 11.62 1.84
N LYS A 71 -16.74 10.29 1.83
CA LYS A 71 -17.03 9.53 3.05
C LYS A 71 -15.73 9.27 3.82
N PRO A 72 -15.74 9.32 5.15
CA PRO A 72 -14.64 8.79 5.94
C PRO A 72 -14.39 7.33 5.53
N PHE A 73 -13.13 7.00 5.27
CA PHE A 73 -12.72 5.62 5.04
C PHE A 73 -11.39 5.38 5.69
N GLU A 74 -11.34 4.35 6.50
CA GLU A 74 -10.11 3.84 7.07
C GLU A 74 -10.20 2.31 7.16
N LYS A 75 -9.18 1.64 6.64
CA LYS A 75 -9.00 0.20 6.82
C LYS A 75 -7.66 -0.03 7.50
N LEU A 76 -7.72 -0.29 8.80
CA LEU A 76 -6.56 -0.69 9.59
C LEU A 76 -6.56 -2.20 9.82
N LYS A 77 -5.36 -2.77 9.89
CA LYS A 77 -5.10 -4.11 10.43
C LYS A 77 -4.52 -3.99 11.84
N ARG A 78 -3.97 -5.07 12.39
CA ARG A 78 -3.23 -5.02 13.65
C ARG A 78 -2.09 -4.02 13.51
N ARG A 79 -2.06 -3.02 14.41
CA ARG A 79 -1.00 -2.02 14.45
C ARG A 79 0.34 -2.72 14.71
N PRO A 80 1.32 -2.59 13.79
CA PRO A 80 2.65 -3.14 13.99
C PRO A 80 3.34 -2.36 15.12
N PRO A 81 4.11 -3.00 16.00
CA PRO A 81 4.85 -2.31 17.05
C PRO A 81 5.90 -1.37 16.44
N ALA A 82 6.09 -0.23 17.07
CA ALA A 82 7.14 0.72 16.67
C ALA A 82 8.50 0.10 16.95
N VAL A 83 9.33 -0.01 15.92
CA VAL A 83 10.72 -0.46 16.04
C VAL A 83 11.60 0.54 15.30
N SER A 84 12.49 1.20 16.04
CA SER A 84 13.43 2.17 15.47
C SER A 84 14.66 1.46 14.92
N GLN A 85 15.22 1.96 13.82
CA GLN A 85 16.50 1.47 13.33
C GLN A 85 17.65 1.86 14.29
N ASN A 86 18.68 1.02 14.36
CA ASN A 86 19.83 1.27 15.23
C ASN A 86 20.88 2.18 14.57
N ASN A 87 20.92 2.21 13.24
CA ASN A 87 21.83 3.01 12.44
C ASN A 87 21.23 3.30 11.05
N GLY A 88 21.91 4.09 10.23
CA GLY A 88 21.45 4.48 8.89
C GLY A 88 21.27 3.34 7.87
N LYS A 89 21.58 2.08 8.22
CA LYS A 89 21.54 0.92 7.31
C LYS A 89 20.53 -0.15 7.74
N THR A 90 19.85 0.00 8.87
CA THR A 90 19.08 -1.08 9.52
C THR A 90 17.55 -0.89 9.51
N CYS A 91 17.02 0.07 8.74
CA CYS A 91 15.56 0.25 8.58
C CYS A 91 14.85 -1.05 8.15
N TRP A 92 15.46 -1.83 7.26
CA TRP A 92 14.92 -3.11 6.80
C TRP A 92 14.75 -4.13 7.95
N ALA A 93 15.70 -4.17 8.89
CA ALA A 93 15.66 -5.08 10.02
C ALA A 93 14.60 -4.64 11.04
N ALA A 94 14.49 -3.34 11.28
CA ALA A 94 13.45 -2.75 12.13
C ALA A 94 12.05 -3.01 11.57
N ALA A 95 11.85 -2.77 10.26
CA ALA A 95 10.60 -3.08 9.57
C ALA A 95 10.28 -4.59 9.62
N THR A 96 11.28 -5.46 9.43
CA THR A 96 11.10 -6.91 9.53
C THR A 96 10.68 -7.33 10.93
N ALA A 97 11.36 -6.83 11.98
CA ALA A 97 11.04 -7.12 13.38
C ALA A 97 9.62 -6.67 13.75
N SER A 98 9.25 -5.47 13.31
CA SER A 98 7.92 -4.91 13.51
C SER A 98 6.84 -5.73 12.80
N TRP A 99 7.07 -6.08 11.53
CA TRP A 99 6.14 -6.86 10.74
C TRP A 99 5.97 -8.30 11.27
N LEU A 100 7.04 -8.97 11.71
CA LEU A 100 6.96 -10.33 12.27
C LEU A 100 6.01 -10.40 13.47
N GLN A 101 5.99 -9.36 14.30
CA GLN A 101 5.11 -9.25 15.48
C GLN A 101 3.64 -9.02 15.12
N THR A 102 3.32 -8.70 13.86
CA THR A 102 1.93 -8.65 13.39
C THR A 102 1.36 -10.03 13.11
N ARG A 103 2.22 -11.05 12.97
CA ARG A 103 1.82 -12.43 12.71
C ARG A 103 1.50 -13.17 14.01
N VAL A 104 0.44 -13.96 14.00
CA VAL A 104 0.00 -14.75 15.17
C VAL A 104 0.85 -16.02 15.33
N ASP A 105 1.45 -16.51 14.24
CA ASP A 105 2.13 -17.81 14.12
C ASP A 105 3.65 -17.77 14.26
N ARG A 106 4.25 -16.59 14.50
CA ARG A 106 5.73 -16.43 14.45
C ARG A 106 6.32 -15.96 15.77
N LYS A 107 7.52 -16.47 16.06
CA LYS A 107 8.35 -16.02 17.18
C LYS A 107 8.70 -14.53 17.02
N ASN A 108 8.70 -13.81 18.13
CA ASN A 108 9.23 -12.46 18.19
C ASN A 108 10.76 -12.52 18.06
N TYR A 109 11.29 -12.07 16.94
CA TYR A 109 12.74 -11.91 16.73
C TYR A 109 13.14 -10.47 16.99
N SER A 110 14.22 -10.27 17.74
CA SER A 110 14.81 -8.95 17.91
C SER A 110 15.50 -8.51 16.62
N MET A 111 15.75 -7.20 16.48
CA MET A 111 16.53 -6.69 15.34
C MET A 111 17.92 -7.32 15.27
N ALA A 112 18.59 -7.54 16.42
CA ALA A 112 19.90 -8.16 16.46
C ALA A 112 19.86 -9.57 15.86
N GLN A 113 18.91 -10.39 16.29
CA GLN A 113 18.74 -11.76 15.77
C GLN A 113 18.44 -11.77 14.26
N ILE A 114 17.67 -10.81 13.76
CA ILE A 114 17.36 -10.69 12.33
C ILE A 114 18.61 -10.29 11.53
N ILE A 115 19.41 -9.35 12.05
CA ILE A 115 20.66 -8.91 11.41
C ILE A 115 21.67 -10.05 11.39
N GLU A 116 21.87 -10.71 12.52
CA GLU A 116 22.79 -11.86 12.66
C GLU A 116 22.43 -12.96 11.67
N GLY A 117 21.16 -13.40 11.63
CA GLY A 117 20.73 -14.43 10.67
C GLY A 117 20.92 -14.00 9.21
N MET A 118 20.70 -12.73 8.89
CA MET A 118 20.97 -12.22 7.53
C MET A 118 22.47 -12.12 7.22
N GLN A 119 23.33 -11.88 8.20
CA GLN A 119 24.79 -11.89 8.02
C GLN A 119 25.31 -13.31 7.80
N GLU A 120 24.77 -14.31 8.52
CA GLU A 120 25.08 -15.73 8.32
C GLU A 120 24.77 -16.18 6.88
N GLU A 121 23.62 -15.73 6.35
CA GLU A 121 23.23 -15.95 4.95
C GLU A 121 23.98 -15.08 3.93
N LYS A 122 24.99 -14.30 4.37
CA LYS A 122 25.72 -13.32 3.55
C LYS A 122 24.80 -12.33 2.82
N ALA A 123 23.66 -12.06 3.44
CA ALA A 123 22.57 -11.23 2.95
C ALA A 123 22.55 -9.83 3.57
N ALA A 124 23.38 -9.59 4.60
CA ALA A 124 23.72 -8.28 5.13
C ALA A 124 25.26 -8.07 5.20
N ASP A 125 25.71 -6.82 5.21
CA ASP A 125 27.11 -6.47 5.46
C ASP A 125 27.43 -6.42 6.98
N GLY A 126 28.70 -6.20 7.33
CA GLY A 126 29.15 -6.14 8.73
C GLY A 126 28.55 -4.98 9.54
N GLU A 127 28.00 -3.96 8.88
CA GLU A 127 27.30 -2.84 9.50
C GLU A 127 25.77 -3.03 9.56
N GLY A 128 25.29 -4.19 9.09
CA GLY A 128 23.87 -4.55 9.05
C GLY A 128 23.12 -4.02 7.84
N GLY A 129 23.81 -3.53 6.81
CA GLY A 129 23.21 -3.11 5.55
C GLY A 129 22.74 -4.29 4.69
N LEU A 130 21.47 -4.29 4.29
CA LEU A 130 20.90 -5.34 3.45
C LEU A 130 21.56 -5.36 2.07
N ARG A 131 22.08 -6.53 1.66
CA ARG A 131 22.63 -6.75 0.33
C ARG A 131 21.52 -7.07 -0.66
N ILE A 132 21.59 -6.49 -1.85
CA ILE A 132 20.62 -6.72 -2.92
C ILE A 132 21.34 -7.40 -4.09
N PRO A 133 20.84 -8.52 -4.63
CA PRO A 133 19.51 -9.11 -4.38
C PRO A 133 19.41 -10.10 -3.21
N SER A 134 20.52 -10.54 -2.61
CA SER A 134 20.54 -11.67 -1.67
C SER A 134 19.59 -11.52 -0.47
N GLY A 135 19.54 -10.35 0.16
CA GLY A 135 18.60 -10.05 1.25
C GLY A 135 17.12 -10.20 0.88
N GLN A 136 16.74 -9.81 -0.34
CA GLN A 136 15.36 -10.01 -0.81
C GLN A 136 15.04 -11.49 -0.99
N GLN A 137 16.01 -12.28 -1.46
CA GLN A 137 15.85 -13.72 -1.64
C GLN A 137 15.70 -14.44 -0.29
N VAL A 138 16.45 -14.02 0.73
CA VAL A 138 16.29 -14.57 2.10
C VAL A 138 14.90 -14.26 2.67
N TRP A 139 14.36 -13.06 2.47
CA TRP A 139 12.97 -12.75 2.83
C TRP A 139 11.96 -13.63 2.09
N GLU A 140 12.13 -13.83 0.78
CA GLU A 140 11.27 -14.70 -0.02
C GLU A 140 11.27 -16.13 0.52
N LEU A 141 12.46 -16.69 0.80
CA LEU A 141 12.64 -18.07 1.24
C LEU A 141 12.18 -18.29 2.69
N LEU A 142 12.66 -17.48 3.62
CA LEU A 142 12.46 -17.73 5.07
C LEU A 142 11.16 -17.12 5.60
N LEU A 143 10.73 -15.98 5.05
CA LEU A 143 9.56 -15.25 5.53
C LEU A 143 8.33 -15.41 4.62
N GLY A 144 8.49 -16.07 3.47
CA GLY A 144 7.42 -16.24 2.48
C GLY A 144 6.95 -14.89 1.91
N LEU A 145 7.86 -13.92 1.79
CA LEU A 145 7.55 -12.58 1.34
C LEU A 145 7.69 -12.44 -0.17
N ARG A 146 6.60 -12.29 -0.92
CA ARG A 146 6.65 -12.10 -2.39
C ARG A 146 6.81 -10.63 -2.74
N PRO A 147 7.81 -10.24 -3.56
CA PRO A 147 7.93 -8.87 -4.03
C PRO A 147 6.96 -8.56 -5.16
N VAL A 148 6.31 -7.40 -5.09
CA VAL A 148 5.68 -6.73 -6.23
C VAL A 148 6.37 -5.40 -6.45
N LYS A 149 7.12 -5.33 -7.55
CA LYS A 149 7.85 -4.13 -7.97
C LYS A 149 6.92 -3.25 -8.80
N GLN A 150 6.79 -1.99 -8.40
CA GLN A 150 5.94 -0.99 -9.04
C GLN A 150 6.81 0.21 -9.41
N SER A 151 6.67 0.71 -10.64
CA SER A 151 7.26 1.98 -11.06
C SER A 151 6.57 3.14 -10.33
N PRO A 152 7.21 4.33 -10.27
CA PRO A 152 6.53 5.57 -9.92
C PRO A 152 5.18 5.70 -10.64
N GLY A 153 4.16 6.22 -9.94
CA GLY A 153 2.80 6.36 -10.49
C GLY A 153 2.01 5.05 -10.67
N LYS A 154 2.58 3.88 -10.35
CA LYS A 154 1.92 2.57 -10.47
C LYS A 154 1.52 1.95 -9.13
N PHE A 155 1.65 2.68 -8.03
CA PHE A 155 1.22 2.24 -6.70
C PHE A 155 -0.17 2.79 -6.37
N TYR A 156 -1.19 1.95 -6.27
CA TYR A 156 -2.58 2.40 -6.02
C TYR A 156 -3.07 1.92 -4.65
N ALA A 157 -3.86 2.75 -3.98
CA ALA A 157 -4.42 2.44 -2.67
C ALA A 157 -5.37 1.23 -2.73
N GLU A 158 -6.17 1.07 -3.78
CA GLU A 158 -7.04 -0.09 -3.97
C GLU A 158 -6.25 -1.40 -4.04
N SER A 159 -5.15 -1.42 -4.80
CA SER A 159 -4.28 -2.58 -4.89
C SER A 159 -3.62 -2.90 -3.55
N ALA A 160 -3.26 -1.87 -2.79
CA ALA A 160 -2.69 -2.02 -1.46
C ALA A 160 -3.73 -2.54 -0.45
N LEU A 161 -4.95 -2.01 -0.47
CA LEU A 161 -6.09 -2.48 0.31
C LEU A 161 -6.44 -3.94 -0.01
N ALA A 162 -6.44 -4.34 -1.28
CA ALA A 162 -6.67 -5.72 -1.69
C ALA A 162 -5.63 -6.66 -1.06
N ARG A 163 -4.34 -6.31 -1.16
CA ARG A 163 -3.24 -7.07 -0.54
C ARG A 163 -3.32 -7.09 0.98
N LEU A 164 -3.62 -5.96 1.63
CA LEU A 164 -3.85 -5.90 3.07
C LEU A 164 -4.98 -6.83 3.50
N ASN A 165 -6.07 -6.90 2.73
CA ASN A 165 -7.20 -7.77 3.05
C ASN A 165 -6.88 -9.25 2.86
N MET A 166 -6.04 -9.58 1.88
CA MET A 166 -5.63 -10.97 1.61
C MET A 166 -4.58 -11.48 2.60
N CYS A 167 -3.58 -10.66 2.91
CA CYS A 167 -2.36 -11.12 3.58
C CYS A 167 -2.00 -10.31 4.84
N GLY A 168 -2.81 -9.32 5.25
CA GLY A 168 -2.49 -8.44 6.38
C GLY A 168 -1.34 -7.47 6.09
N PRO A 169 -0.63 -6.96 7.12
CA PRO A 169 0.39 -5.92 6.95
C PRO A 169 1.46 -6.26 5.90
N LEU A 170 1.87 -5.23 5.16
CA LEU A 170 2.79 -5.33 4.03
C LEU A 170 4.09 -4.61 4.37
N MET A 171 5.23 -5.17 3.99
CA MET A 171 6.48 -4.38 3.99
C MET A 171 6.51 -3.55 2.71
N VAL A 172 6.85 -2.26 2.84
CA VAL A 172 6.93 -1.33 1.72
C VAL A 172 8.33 -0.76 1.68
N GLY A 173 9.02 -0.93 0.55
CA GLY A 173 10.37 -0.43 0.34
C GLY A 173 10.41 0.60 -0.76
N TYR A 174 11.14 1.66 -0.49
CA TYR A 174 11.41 2.76 -1.41
C TYR A 174 12.84 2.61 -1.91
N LYS A 175 13.00 2.32 -3.20
CA LYS A 175 14.31 2.12 -3.81
C LYS A 175 14.71 3.39 -4.58
N PRO A 176 15.70 4.18 -4.12
CA PRO A 176 16.28 5.24 -4.94
C PRO A 176 16.93 4.66 -6.21
N ALA A 177 17.15 5.50 -7.22
CA ALA A 177 17.77 5.09 -8.48
C ALA A 177 19.17 4.45 -8.31
N SER A 178 19.84 4.68 -7.18
CA SER A 178 21.21 4.28 -6.84
C SER A 178 21.42 2.80 -6.44
N GLY A 179 20.44 1.91 -6.67
CA GLY A 179 20.67 0.47 -6.58
C GLY A 179 20.49 -0.19 -5.20
N HIS A 180 20.42 0.57 -4.10
CA HIS A 180 20.21 0.08 -2.72
C HIS A 180 18.75 0.22 -2.28
N VAL A 181 18.30 -0.54 -1.27
CA VAL A 181 17.01 -0.27 -0.60
C VAL A 181 17.19 1.02 0.22
N GLY A 182 16.49 2.08 -0.16
CA GLY A 182 16.67 3.39 0.49
C GLY A 182 15.97 3.46 1.84
N HIS A 183 14.76 2.91 1.90
CA HIS A 183 13.98 2.88 3.14
C HIS A 183 12.94 1.74 3.10
N VAL A 184 12.64 1.14 4.25
CA VAL A 184 11.61 0.10 4.39
C VAL A 184 10.71 0.44 5.57
N GLU A 185 9.41 0.35 5.34
CA GLU A 185 8.34 0.62 6.30
C GLU A 185 7.37 -0.56 6.38
N VAL A 186 6.50 -0.55 7.38
CA VAL A 186 5.41 -1.54 7.50
C VAL A 186 4.07 -0.84 7.29
N MET A 187 3.46 -1.07 6.13
CA MET A 187 2.10 -0.64 5.83
C MET A 187 1.10 -1.56 6.53
N TRP A 188 0.18 -0.96 7.29
CA TRP A 188 -0.83 -1.70 8.05
C TRP A 188 -2.24 -1.14 7.88
N GLY A 189 -2.40 -0.10 7.07
CA GLY A 189 -3.72 0.39 6.72
C GLY A 189 -3.75 1.35 5.54
N THR A 190 -4.96 1.71 5.14
CA THR A 190 -5.27 2.75 4.15
C THR A 190 -6.31 3.69 4.72
N THR A 191 -6.22 4.98 4.40
CA THR A 191 -7.18 6.00 4.85
C THR A 191 -7.42 7.05 3.77
N ILE A 192 -8.39 7.94 3.99
CA ILE A 192 -8.55 9.18 3.23
C ILE A 192 -8.00 10.33 4.09
N HIS A 193 -6.93 10.98 3.63
CA HIS A 193 -6.27 12.06 4.35
C HIS A 193 -6.38 13.39 3.59
N ARG A 194 -6.97 14.39 4.26
CA ARG A 194 -7.26 15.76 3.82
C ARG A 194 -8.10 15.86 2.55
N GLU A 195 -7.68 15.29 1.42
CA GLU A 195 -8.41 15.34 0.14
C GLU A 195 -8.14 14.13 -0.77
N GLY A 196 -7.38 13.14 -0.31
CA GLY A 196 -6.92 12.06 -1.18
C GLY A 196 -6.56 10.78 -0.44
N PRO A 197 -6.33 9.71 -1.19
CA PRO A 197 -6.00 8.42 -0.64
C PRO A 197 -4.61 8.41 0.00
N ALA A 198 -4.48 7.67 1.10
CA ALA A 198 -3.22 7.52 1.82
C ALA A 198 -3.03 6.11 2.37
N ILE A 199 -1.78 5.75 2.63
CA ILE A 199 -1.40 4.55 3.38
C ILE A 199 -0.98 4.94 4.79
N VAL A 200 -1.19 4.04 5.74
CA VAL A 200 -0.76 4.18 7.13
C VAL A 200 0.38 3.20 7.36
N THR A 201 1.53 3.73 7.80
CA THR A 201 2.77 2.98 7.94
C THR A 201 3.38 3.11 9.33
N MET A 202 4.23 2.15 9.70
CA MET A 202 5.23 2.28 10.75
C MET A 202 6.59 2.58 10.10
N ASP A 203 7.25 3.63 10.56
CA ASP A 203 8.51 4.14 10.01
C ASP A 203 9.68 3.94 11.00
N PRO A 204 10.70 3.13 10.62
CA PRO A 204 11.92 2.93 11.40
C PRO A 204 12.83 4.16 11.62
N LEU A 205 12.72 5.21 10.81
CA LEU A 205 13.54 6.43 10.92
C LEU A 205 13.10 7.37 12.06
N GLY A 206 12.01 7.04 12.75
CA GLY A 206 11.24 7.91 13.63
C GLY A 206 12.02 8.97 14.41
N THR A 207 12.07 10.20 13.87
CA THR A 207 12.49 11.39 14.61
C THR A 207 11.32 12.14 15.25
N HIS A 208 10.06 11.92 14.84
CA HIS A 208 8.90 12.68 15.37
C HIS A 208 7.59 11.89 15.60
N SER A 209 7.37 10.74 14.97
CA SER A 209 6.41 9.71 15.41
C SER A 209 6.69 8.44 14.61
N SER A 210 6.69 7.27 15.25
CA SER A 210 7.01 5.99 14.58
C SER A 210 5.95 5.54 13.56
N TYR A 211 4.94 6.38 13.27
CA TYR A 211 3.82 6.06 12.40
C TYR A 211 3.49 7.23 11.50
N LYS A 212 3.24 6.97 10.22
CA LYS A 212 3.01 7.99 9.21
C LYS A 212 1.73 7.72 8.43
N VAL A 213 1.16 8.80 7.91
CA VAL A 213 0.14 8.77 6.86
C VAL A 213 0.80 9.36 5.62
N ILE A 214 0.97 8.55 4.58
CA ILE A 214 1.65 8.94 3.34
C ILE A 214 0.61 8.97 2.23
N ARG A 215 0.43 10.12 1.58
CA ARG A 215 -0.52 10.24 0.47
C ARG A 215 -0.01 9.49 -0.76
N ILE A 216 -0.92 8.91 -1.53
CA ILE A 216 -0.55 8.17 -2.74
C ILE A 216 0.15 9.06 -3.76
N GLU A 217 -0.25 10.34 -3.86
CA GLU A 217 0.42 11.33 -4.71
C GLU A 217 1.89 11.57 -4.33
N GLU A 218 2.22 11.54 -3.03
CA GLU A 218 3.59 11.70 -2.55
C GLU A 218 4.43 10.49 -2.99
N ILE A 219 3.85 9.29 -2.90
CA ILE A 219 4.44 8.04 -3.40
C ILE A 219 4.63 8.10 -4.93
N HIS A 220 3.67 8.66 -5.66
CA HIS A 220 3.76 8.81 -7.12
C HIS A 220 4.84 9.81 -7.56
N GLY A 221 5.10 10.84 -6.76
CA GLY A 221 6.15 11.82 -7.01
C GLY A 221 7.58 11.31 -6.76
N MET A 222 7.75 10.13 -6.16
CA MET A 222 9.06 9.52 -5.94
C MET A 222 9.66 9.03 -7.25
N THR A 223 10.95 9.29 -7.49
CA THR A 223 11.66 8.87 -8.71
C THR A 223 12.10 7.40 -8.70
N GLY A 224 11.97 6.74 -7.54
CA GLY A 224 12.42 5.37 -7.27
C GLY A 224 11.37 4.27 -7.49
N LYS A 225 11.82 3.02 -7.61
CA LYS A 225 10.89 1.88 -7.62
C LYS A 225 10.34 1.65 -6.22
N ILE A 226 9.03 1.41 -6.13
CA ILE A 226 8.38 0.96 -4.90
C ILE A 226 8.28 -0.55 -4.97
N THR A 227 8.72 -1.24 -3.92
CA THR A 227 8.50 -2.68 -3.80
C THR A 227 7.63 -2.94 -2.59
N THR A 228 6.52 -3.63 -2.80
CA THR A 228 5.71 -4.14 -1.70
C THR A 228 6.00 -5.62 -1.53
N TRP A 229 6.37 -6.05 -0.34
CA TRP A 229 6.47 -7.46 0.00
C TRP A 229 5.27 -7.88 0.84
N PHE A 230 4.65 -8.99 0.45
CA PHE A 230 3.46 -9.51 1.11
C PHE A 230 3.60 -11.01 1.38
N PRO A 231 2.98 -11.55 2.44
CA PRO A 231 2.95 -12.98 2.70
C PRO A 231 2.35 -13.79 1.54
N THR A 232 2.97 -14.91 1.17
CA THR A 232 2.40 -15.92 0.25
C THR A 232 1.18 -16.63 0.80
N THR A 233 1.09 -16.77 2.12
CA THR A 233 0.00 -17.44 2.82
C THR A 233 -0.85 -16.36 3.50
N PRO A 234 -2.19 -16.35 3.36
CA PRO A 234 -3.05 -15.45 4.10
C PRO A 234 -2.71 -15.53 5.59
N LEU A 235 -2.51 -14.38 6.25
CA LEU A 235 -2.43 -14.37 7.71
C LEU A 235 -3.79 -14.85 8.22
N ILE A 236 -3.79 -15.98 8.92
CA ILE A 236 -4.94 -16.38 9.74
C ILE A 236 -4.98 -15.33 10.86
N LEU A 237 -5.87 -14.34 10.68
CA LEU A 237 -6.15 -13.29 11.66
C LEU A 237 -7.16 -13.80 12.68
#